data_AF-A0A960RIH7-F1
#
_entry.id   AF-A0A960RIH7-F1
#
_cell.length_a   1.000
_cell.length_b   1.000
_cell.length_c   1.000
_cell.angle_alpha   90.00
_cell.angle_beta   90.00
_cell.angle_gamma   90.00
#
_symmetry.space_group_name_H-M   'P 1'
#
loop_
_entity.id
_entity.type
_entity.pdbx_description
1 polymer ?
#
loop_
_entity_poly.entity_id
_entity_poly.type
_entity_poly.pdbx_seq_one_letter_code
_entity_poly.pdbx_strand_id
1 'polypeptide(L)'
;MSYYQHPQLVALGALLDVLSEAARETAIAAQKNYRARRRKSIGATLRPGPDTPLWNELSKITADKLLRYGDKANLARELGVPRQRVHEYFVSQTACPDTERALRLLIWLVKRSNDFESKPQVRGKVSRNT
;
A
#
# COMPACT_ATOMS: atom_id res chain seq x y z
N MET A 1 27.18 -21.59 2.71
CA MET A 1 26.83 -20.99 1.40
C MET A 1 26.00 -19.75 1.67
N SER A 2 26.52 -18.56 1.36
CA SER A 2 25.77 -17.31 1.50
C SER A 2 24.89 -17.13 0.27
N TYR A 3 23.56 -17.15 0.44
CA TYR A 3 22.64 -16.88 -0.66
C TYR A 3 22.64 -15.38 -0.93
N TYR A 4 22.95 -14.98 -2.16
CA TYR A 4 22.78 -13.60 -2.58
C TYR A 4 21.29 -13.24 -2.51
N GLN A 5 20.92 -12.38 -1.58
CA GLN A 5 19.57 -11.81 -1.50
C GLN A 5 19.57 -10.46 -2.20
N HIS A 6 18.73 -10.33 -3.23
CA HIS A 6 18.56 -9.06 -3.91
C HIS A 6 17.97 -8.02 -2.93
N PRO A 7 18.51 -6.79 -2.85
CA PRO A 7 18.12 -5.81 -1.84
C PRO A 7 16.62 -5.47 -1.88
N GLN A 8 16.00 -5.47 -3.05
CA GLN A 8 14.55 -5.25 -3.17
C GLN A 8 13.71 -6.38 -2.55
N LEU A 9 14.20 -7.61 -2.56
CA LEU A 9 13.51 -8.75 -1.92
C LEU A 9 13.61 -8.65 -0.41
N VAL A 10 14.75 -8.18 0.11
CA VAL A 10 14.93 -7.91 1.55
C VAL A 10 13.97 -6.79 1.99
N ALA A 11 13.92 -5.68 1.25
CA ALA A 11 13.01 -4.57 1.54
C ALA A 11 11.52 -4.98 1.45
N LEU A 12 11.17 -5.82 0.46
CA LEU A 12 9.83 -6.36 0.35
C LEU A 12 9.49 -7.26 1.54
N GLY A 13 10.40 -8.14 1.96
CA GLY A 13 10.22 -8.98 3.15
C GLY A 13 9.95 -8.16 4.41
N ALA A 14 10.77 -7.14 4.66
CA ALA A 14 10.58 -6.24 5.80
C ALA A 14 9.22 -5.53 5.77
N LEU A 15 8.78 -5.05 4.59
CA LEU A 15 7.45 -4.45 4.44
C LEU A 15 6.33 -5.47 4.73
N LEU A 16 6.46 -6.70 4.25
CA LEU A 16 5.47 -7.76 4.46
C LEU A 16 5.37 -8.18 5.93
N ASP A 17 6.48 -8.22 6.66
CA ASP A 17 6.47 -8.51 8.10
C ASP A 17 5.69 -7.45 8.88
N VAL A 18 5.98 -6.17 8.62
CA VAL A 18 5.27 -5.04 9.25
C VAL A 18 3.78 -5.05 8.88
N LEU A 19 3.45 -5.28 7.61
CA LEU A 19 2.07 -5.38 7.13
C LEU A 19 1.31 -6.54 7.79
N SER A 20 1.97 -7.70 7.93
CA SER A 20 1.36 -8.89 8.52
C SER A 20 1.01 -8.68 9.99
N GLU A 21 1.91 -8.05 10.74
CA GLU A 21 1.66 -7.75 12.15
C GLU A 21 0.56 -6.68 12.32
N ALA A 22 0.61 -5.60 11.54
CA ALA A 22 -0.44 -4.57 11.56
C ALA A 22 -1.82 -5.13 11.16
N ALA A 23 -1.84 -6.03 10.18
CA ALA A 23 -3.06 -6.72 9.75
C ALA A 23 -3.61 -7.63 10.86
N ARG A 24 -2.74 -8.35 11.57
CA ARG A 24 -3.13 -9.18 12.71
C ARG A 24 -3.81 -8.35 13.80
N GLU A 25 -3.19 -7.24 14.20
CA GLU A 25 -3.76 -6.33 15.21
C GLU A 25 -5.11 -5.75 14.75
N THR A 26 -5.19 -5.35 13.48
CA THR A 26 -6.43 -4.86 12.88
C THR A 26 -7.53 -5.92 12.87
N ALA A 27 -7.19 -7.19 12.61
CA ALA A 27 -8.13 -8.30 12.65
C ALA A 27 -8.64 -8.54 14.08
N ILE A 28 -7.76 -8.51 15.08
CA ILE A 28 -8.13 -8.65 16.50
C ILE A 28 -9.07 -7.52 16.92
N ALA A 29 -8.76 -6.28 16.57
CA ALA A 29 -9.61 -5.14 16.84
C ALA A 29 -10.97 -5.25 16.15
N ALA A 30 -11.00 -5.71 14.90
CA ALA A 30 -12.22 -5.87 14.13
C ALA A 30 -13.10 -7.03 14.64
N GLN A 31 -12.51 -8.07 15.25
CA GLN A 31 -13.23 -9.20 15.82
C GLN A 31 -14.21 -8.78 16.92
N LYS A 32 -13.88 -7.73 17.69
CA LYS A 32 -14.77 -7.16 18.71
C LYS A 32 -16.09 -6.68 18.12
N ASN A 33 -16.05 -6.16 16.89
CA ASN A 33 -17.20 -5.62 16.17
C ASN A 33 -17.85 -6.65 15.23
N TYR A 34 -17.20 -7.79 15.00
CA TYR A 34 -17.65 -8.82 14.05
C TYR A 34 -19.01 -9.43 14.42
N ARG A 35 -19.27 -9.59 15.72
CA ARG A 35 -20.51 -10.20 16.23
C ARG A 35 -21.77 -9.38 15.94
N ALA A 36 -21.63 -8.06 15.75
CA ALA A 36 -22.74 -7.17 15.49
C ALA A 36 -23.06 -7.01 13.99
N ARG A 37 -22.31 -7.66 13.08
CA ARG A 37 -22.43 -7.41 11.64
C ARG A 37 -23.60 -8.14 11.00
N ARG A 38 -24.21 -7.49 10.00
CA ARG A 38 -25.12 -8.16 9.04
C ARG A 38 -24.33 -9.13 8.16
N ARG A 39 -24.89 -10.33 7.94
CA ARG A 39 -24.35 -11.30 6.98
C ARG A 39 -24.32 -10.68 5.58
N LYS A 40 -23.21 -10.89 4.86
CA LYS A 40 -23.09 -10.48 3.46
C LYS A 40 -23.98 -11.38 2.60
N SER A 41 -24.57 -10.81 1.54
CA SER A 41 -25.28 -11.59 0.53
C SER A 41 -24.31 -12.54 -0.18
N ILE A 42 -24.79 -13.74 -0.54
CA ILE A 42 -24.05 -14.68 -1.37
C ILE A 42 -23.74 -14.01 -2.72
N GLY A 43 -22.50 -14.16 -3.22
CA GLY A 43 -22.04 -13.56 -4.47
C GLY A 43 -21.61 -12.09 -4.39
N ALA A 44 -21.64 -11.47 -3.21
CA ALA A 44 -21.15 -10.10 -3.05
C ALA A 44 -19.64 -10.00 -3.27
N THR A 45 -19.21 -8.98 -4.03
CA THR A 45 -17.79 -8.67 -4.22
C THR A 45 -17.11 -8.38 -2.89
N LEU A 46 -15.86 -8.85 -2.73
CA LEU A 46 -15.05 -8.52 -1.57
C LEU A 46 -14.85 -7.00 -1.48
N ARG A 47 -15.19 -6.44 -0.32
CA ARG A 47 -15.02 -5.03 -0.01
C ARG A 47 -14.11 -4.86 1.19
N PRO A 48 -13.34 -3.76 1.24
CA PRO A 48 -12.57 -3.37 2.41
C PRO A 48 -13.42 -3.42 3.69
N GLY A 49 -12.86 -3.95 4.77
CA GLY A 49 -13.54 -4.09 6.05
C GLY A 49 -12.92 -5.15 6.95
N PRO A 50 -13.64 -5.61 7.99
CA PRO A 50 -13.14 -6.58 8.96
C PRO A 50 -12.55 -7.87 8.36
N ASP A 51 -13.06 -8.31 7.21
CA ASP A 51 -12.63 -9.54 6.54
C ASP A 51 -11.36 -9.36 5.69
N THR A 52 -10.88 -8.12 5.54
CA THR A 52 -9.74 -7.80 4.68
C THR A 52 -8.67 -6.99 5.43
N PRO A 53 -8.21 -7.45 6.60
CA PRO A 53 -7.31 -6.67 7.46
C PRO A 53 -6.01 -6.30 6.75
N LEU A 54 -5.42 -7.23 5.99
CA LEU A 54 -4.20 -6.99 5.22
C LEU A 54 -4.39 -5.90 4.15
N TRP A 55 -5.51 -5.96 3.44
CA TRP A 55 -5.83 -4.94 2.44
C TRP A 55 -6.09 -3.57 3.09
N ASN A 56 -6.73 -3.54 4.26
CA ASN A 56 -6.99 -2.27 4.96
C ASN A 56 -5.67 -1.56 5.31
N GLU A 57 -4.70 -2.30 5.86
CA GLU A 57 -3.38 -1.73 6.20
C GLU A 57 -2.59 -1.34 4.95
N LEU A 58 -2.57 -2.20 3.93
CA LEU A 58 -1.93 -1.89 2.65
C LEU A 58 -2.55 -0.64 1.99
N SER A 59 -3.87 -0.51 2.04
CA SER A 59 -4.60 0.64 1.52
C SER A 59 -4.26 1.92 2.28
N LYS A 60 -4.15 1.87 3.62
CA LYS A 60 -3.78 3.02 4.45
C LYS A 60 -2.38 3.51 4.09
N ILE A 61 -1.39 2.62 4.12
CA ILE A 61 0.00 2.92 3.76
C ILE A 61 0.08 3.49 2.35
N THR A 62 -0.68 2.94 1.41
CA THR A 62 -0.71 3.46 0.03
C THR A 62 -1.34 4.83 -0.05
N ALA A 63 -2.48 5.07 0.61
CA ALA A 63 -3.18 6.35 0.59
C ALA A 63 -2.29 7.49 1.11
N ASP A 64 -1.51 7.25 2.17
CA ASP A 64 -0.56 8.22 2.73
C ASP A 64 0.57 8.60 1.75
N LYS A 65 0.85 7.75 0.75
CA LYS A 65 1.87 8.00 -0.28
C LYS A 65 1.31 8.67 -1.55
N LEU A 66 -0.02 8.87 -1.64
CA LEU A 66 -0.73 9.41 -2.82
C LEU A 66 -1.15 10.89 -2.69
N LEU A 67 -0.43 11.67 -1.87
CA LEU A 67 -0.80 13.05 -1.55
C LEU A 67 -0.54 14.06 -2.68
N ARG A 68 0.38 13.79 -3.61
CA ARG A 68 0.76 14.77 -4.64
C ARG A 68 -0.15 14.68 -5.85
N TYR A 69 -0.35 15.82 -6.51
CA TYR A 69 -1.03 15.87 -7.79
C TYR A 69 -0.34 14.93 -8.80
N GLY A 70 -1.12 14.08 -9.46
CA GLY A 70 -0.62 13.11 -10.43
C GLY A 70 -0.24 11.73 -9.87
N ASP A 71 -0.04 11.57 -8.55
CA ASP A 71 0.36 10.28 -7.96
C ASP A 71 -0.65 9.16 -8.27
N LYS A 72 -1.95 9.46 -8.18
CA LYS A 72 -3.02 8.51 -8.52
C LYS A 72 -2.99 8.09 -9.99
N ALA A 73 -2.62 8.99 -10.90
CA ALA A 73 -2.53 8.68 -12.32
C ALA A 73 -1.29 7.82 -12.62
N ASN A 74 -0.17 8.07 -11.95
CA ASN A 74 1.02 7.24 -12.07
C ASN A 74 0.78 5.84 -11.51
N LEU A 75 0.18 5.73 -10.33
CA LEU A 75 -0.18 4.43 -9.76
C LEU A 75 -1.16 3.66 -10.66
N ALA A 76 -2.13 4.35 -11.28
CA ALA A 76 -3.06 3.71 -12.21
C ALA A 76 -2.34 3.03 -13.39
N ARG A 77 -1.28 3.66 -13.92
CA ARG A 77 -0.45 3.09 -15.00
C ARG A 77 0.32 1.86 -14.53
N GLU A 78 0.93 1.92 -13.35
CA GLU A 78 1.69 0.79 -12.76
C GLU A 78 0.79 -0.43 -12.49
N LEU A 79 -0.43 -0.19 -12.02
CA LEU A 79 -1.41 -1.23 -11.73
C LEU A 79 -2.18 -1.70 -12.98
N GLY A 80 -2.02 -1.04 -14.13
CA GLY A 80 -2.76 -1.35 -15.35
C GLY A 80 -4.28 -1.22 -15.18
N VAL A 81 -4.74 -0.15 -14.53
CA VAL A 81 -6.16 0.13 -14.31
C VAL A 81 -6.54 1.57 -14.65
N PRO A 82 -7.82 1.87 -14.92
CA PRO A 82 -8.30 3.24 -15.01
C PRO A 82 -8.07 4.02 -13.70
N ARG A 83 -7.81 5.33 -13.79
CA ARG A 83 -7.64 6.21 -12.61
C ARG A 83 -8.80 6.12 -11.62
N GLN A 84 -10.02 5.89 -12.11
CA GLN A 84 -11.20 5.71 -11.28
C GLN A 84 -11.08 4.49 -10.34
N ARG A 85 -10.47 3.39 -10.80
CA ARG A 85 -10.23 2.21 -9.95
C ARG A 85 -9.30 2.51 -8.78
N VAL A 86 -8.30 3.38 -8.98
CA VAL A 86 -7.42 3.83 -7.88
C VAL A 86 -8.22 4.60 -6.82
N HIS A 87 -9.20 5.41 -7.23
CA HIS A 87 -10.10 6.06 -6.27
C HIS A 87 -10.95 5.02 -5.51
N GLU A 88 -11.48 4.01 -6.21
CA GLU A 88 -12.28 2.94 -5.58
C GLU A 88 -11.49 2.12 -4.55
N TYR A 89 -10.22 1.88 -4.81
CA TYR A 89 -9.33 1.14 -3.92
C TYR A 89 -8.97 1.94 -2.67
N PHE A 90 -8.52 3.19 -2.83
CA PHE A 90 -7.83 3.90 -1.74
C PHE A 90 -8.63 5.07 -1.14
N VAL A 91 -9.67 5.55 -1.82
CA VAL A 91 -10.47 6.70 -1.34
C VAL A 91 -11.86 6.26 -0.92
N SER A 92 -12.67 5.71 -1.83
CA SER A 92 -14.02 5.27 -1.48
C SER A 92 -14.06 3.90 -0.83
N GLN A 93 -12.96 3.13 -0.88
CA GLN A 93 -12.83 1.80 -0.29
C GLN A 93 -14.01 0.88 -0.68
N THR A 94 -14.41 0.94 -1.95
CA THR A 94 -15.56 0.20 -2.49
C THR A 94 -15.17 -1.08 -3.22
N ALA A 95 -13.88 -1.29 -3.46
CA ALA A 95 -13.33 -2.44 -4.15
C ALA A 95 -12.00 -2.89 -3.55
N CYS A 96 -11.70 -4.18 -3.68
CA CYS A 96 -10.37 -4.75 -3.45
C CYS A 96 -9.73 -5.10 -4.81
N PRO A 97 -8.42 -4.93 -4.97
CA PRO A 97 -7.71 -5.44 -6.15
C PRO A 97 -7.66 -6.97 -6.13
N ASP A 98 -7.52 -7.57 -7.30
CA ASP A 98 -7.10 -8.96 -7.41
C ASP A 98 -5.63 -9.13 -6.97
N THR A 99 -5.21 -10.39 -6.85
CA THR A 99 -3.89 -10.76 -6.36
C THR A 99 -2.76 -10.17 -7.20
N GLU A 100 -2.87 -10.15 -8.52
CA GLU A 100 -1.79 -9.61 -9.37
C GLU A 100 -1.63 -8.11 -9.12
N ARG A 101 -2.74 -7.37 -9.08
CA ARG A 101 -2.73 -5.93 -8.80
C ARG A 101 -2.23 -5.63 -7.39
N ALA A 102 -2.55 -6.47 -6.40
CA ALA A 102 -2.01 -6.34 -5.05
C ALA A 102 -0.49 -6.56 -5.01
N LEU A 103 0.03 -7.55 -5.75
CA LEU A 103 1.48 -7.79 -5.86
C LEU A 103 2.19 -6.62 -6.56
N ARG A 104 1.62 -6.10 -7.65
CA ARG A 104 2.15 -4.90 -8.34
C ARG A 104 2.19 -3.69 -7.40
N LEU A 105 1.17 -3.51 -6.56
CA LEU A 105 1.12 -2.44 -5.56
C LEU A 105 2.25 -2.57 -4.53
N LEU A 106 2.52 -3.77 -4.02
CA LEU A 106 3.62 -4.01 -3.09
C LEU A 106 4.97 -3.65 -3.71
N ILE A 107 5.20 -4.09 -4.95
CA ILE A 107 6.42 -3.76 -5.71
C ILE A 107 6.55 -2.23 -5.86
N TRP A 108 5.45 -1.55 -6.20
CA TRP A 108 5.42 -0.10 -6.33
C TRP A 108 5.75 0.62 -5.01
N LEU A 109 5.23 0.15 -3.88
CA LEU A 109 5.53 0.72 -2.55
C LEU A 109 7.02 0.60 -2.20
N VAL A 110 7.63 -0.56 -2.45
CA VAL A 110 9.06 -0.76 -2.20
C VAL A 110 9.90 0.17 -3.08
N LYS A 111 9.58 0.28 -4.38
CA LYS A 111 10.26 1.20 -5.30
C LYS A 111 10.16 2.65 -4.80
N ARG A 112 8.97 3.09 -4.41
CA ARG A 112 8.71 4.47 -3.97
C ARG A 112 9.42 4.83 -2.66
N SER A 113 9.60 3.86 -1.76
CA SER A 113 10.41 4.05 -0.54
C SER A 113 11.89 4.22 -0.87
N ASN A 114 12.42 3.42 -1.80
CA ASN A 114 13.82 3.50 -2.22
C ASN A 114 14.13 4.78 -3.03
N ASP A 115 13.18 5.26 -3.83
CA ASP A 115 13.29 6.54 -4.55
C ASP A 115 13.44 7.74 -3.60
N PHE A 116 12.99 7.59 -2.34
CA PHE A 116 13.12 8.61 -1.31
C PHE A 116 14.54 8.69 -0.74
N GLU A 117 15.22 7.55 -0.59
CA GLU A 117 16.62 7.47 -0.14
C GLU A 117 17.62 7.89 -1.23
N SER A 118 17.24 7.74 -2.50
CA SER A 118 18.11 7.98 -3.66
C SER A 118 18.22 9.46 -4.08
N LYS A 119 17.43 10.37 -3.50
CA LYS A 119 17.52 11.80 -3.83
C LYS A 119 18.63 12.44 -2.99
N PRO A 120 19.72 12.94 -3.61
CA PRO A 120 20.76 13.65 -2.87
C PRO A 120 20.14 14.88 -2.21
N GLN A 121 20.42 15.08 -0.92
CA GLN A 121 20.20 16.36 -0.24
C GLN A 121 20.85 17.45 -1.10
N VAL A 122 20.02 18.30 -1.71
CA VAL A 122 20.50 19.42 -2.51
C VAL A 122 21.35 20.30 -1.59
N ARG A 123 22.65 20.36 -1.90
CA ARG A 123 23.68 21.21 -1.28
C ARG A 123 23.08 22.54 -0.83
N GLY A 124 23.13 22.80 0.48
CA GLY A 124 22.92 24.14 1.02
C GLY A 124 23.78 25.13 0.25
N LYS A 125 23.14 26.24 -0.15
CA LYS A 125 23.77 27.35 -0.88
C LYS A 125 25.03 27.79 -0.13
N VAL A 126 26.17 27.77 -0.84
CA VAL A 126 27.39 28.46 -0.40
C VAL A 126 27.07 29.95 -0.34
N SER A 127 26.92 30.48 0.86
CA SER A 127 26.82 31.91 1.11
C SER A 127 28.19 32.52 0.82
N ARG A 128 28.37 33.11 -0.36
CA ARG A 128 29.43 34.11 -0.58
C ARG A 128 28.88 35.43 -0.04
N ASN A 129 29.35 35.84 1.13
CA ASN A 129 29.29 37.24 1.51
C ASN A 129 30.68 37.85 1.29
N THR A 130 30.67 38.84 0.40
CA THR A 130 31.59 39.99 0.29
C THR A 130 31.94 40.60 1.63
#